data_AF-A0A449GHB9-F1
#
_entry.id   AF-A0A449GHB9-F1
#
_cell.length_a   1.000
_cell.length_b   1.000
_cell.length_c   1.000
_cell.angle_alpha   90.00
_cell.angle_beta   90.00
_cell.angle_gamma   90.00
#
_symmetry.space_group_name_H-M   'P 1'
#
loop_
_entity.id
_entity.type
_entity.pdbx_description
1 polymer ?
#
loop_
_entity_poly.entity_id
_entity_poly.type
_entity_poly.pdbx_seq_one_letter_code
_entity_poly.pdbx_strand_id
1 'polypeptide(L)'
;MQNRPSAAELLESLAELLEDTLLPALPPALQHRARVGANLARIVRREVELGPQAAERERALLAAVPDGDEHALWRALTEVVRADLAIAKPGYDRWEGE
;
A
#
# COMPACT_ATOMS: atom_id res chain seq x y z
N MET A 1 27.51 7.38 8.27
CA MET A 1 26.14 6.83 8.13
C MET A 1 25.40 7.16 9.40
N GLN A 2 24.34 7.96 9.32
CA GLN A 2 23.51 8.25 10.50
C GLN A 2 22.71 6.97 10.82
N ASN A 3 22.91 6.37 12.00
CA ASN A 3 22.15 5.21 12.51
C ASN A 3 20.71 5.63 12.87
N ARG A 4 19.95 6.15 11.90
CA ARG A 4 18.54 6.52 12.11
C ARG A 4 17.66 5.51 11.37
N PRO A 5 16.64 4.94 12.03
CA PRO A 5 15.69 4.08 11.34
C PRO A 5 14.97 4.88 10.25
N SER A 6 14.72 4.20 9.14
CA SER A 6 13.90 4.67 8.03
C SER A 6 12.44 4.82 8.46
N ALA A 7 11.66 5.57 7.67
CA ALA A 7 10.22 5.68 7.90
C ALA A 7 9.52 4.31 7.81
N ALA A 8 9.97 3.44 6.89
CA ALA A 8 9.39 2.10 6.73
C ALA A 8 9.63 1.21 7.97
N GLU A 9 10.86 1.22 8.52
CA GLU A 9 11.19 0.51 9.75
C GLU A 9 10.36 1.04 10.94
N LEU A 10 10.22 2.37 11.07
CA LEU A 10 9.40 2.98 12.12
C LEU A 10 7.92 2.58 12.02
N LEU A 11 7.39 2.51 10.81
CA LEU A 11 5.99 2.13 10.57
C LEU A 11 5.74 0.64 10.83
N GLU A 12 6.72 -0.23 10.55
CA GLU A 12 6.62 -1.63 10.95
C GLU A 12 6.66 -1.79 12.47
N SER A 13 7.62 -1.16 13.15
CA SER A 13 7.67 -1.19 14.61
C SER A 13 6.40 -0.64 15.27
N LEU A 14 5.74 0.36 14.67
CA LEU A 14 4.44 0.85 15.14
C LEU A 14 3.34 -0.21 14.97
N ALA A 15 3.32 -0.92 13.84
CA ALA A 15 2.34 -1.99 13.61
C ALA A 15 2.52 -3.14 14.61
N GLU A 16 3.76 -3.58 14.83
CA GLU A 16 4.11 -4.59 15.83
C GLU A 16 3.76 -4.15 17.25
N LEU A 17 4.05 -2.91 17.65
CA LEU A 17 3.65 -2.37 18.94
C LEU A 17 2.13 -2.43 19.14
N LEU A 18 1.36 -2.03 18.13
CA LEU A 18 -0.09 -2.02 18.19
C LEU A 18 -0.68 -3.44 18.27
N GLU A 19 -0.12 -4.40 17.53
CA GLU A 19 -0.65 -5.75 17.42
C GLU A 19 -0.14 -6.73 18.48
N ASP A 20 1.17 -6.72 18.77
CA ASP A 20 1.78 -7.73 19.64
C ASP A 20 1.80 -7.29 21.11
N THR A 21 1.88 -5.99 21.36
CA THR A 21 1.98 -5.45 22.73
C THR A 21 0.67 -4.84 23.20
N LEU A 22 0.09 -3.91 22.43
CA LEU A 22 -1.07 -3.15 22.89
C LEU A 22 -2.39 -3.92 22.75
N LEU A 23 -2.62 -4.58 21.63
CA LEU A 23 -3.84 -5.35 21.38
C LEU A 23 -4.21 -6.34 22.51
N PRO A 24 -3.30 -7.20 23.04
CA PRO A 24 -3.65 -8.11 24.13
C PRO A 24 -3.87 -7.40 25.48
N ALA A 25 -3.28 -6.21 25.68
CA ALA A 25 -3.41 -5.42 26.91
C ALA A 25 -4.65 -4.50 26.92
N LEU A 26 -5.27 -4.25 25.76
CA LEU A 26 -6.40 -3.34 25.62
C LEU A 26 -7.75 -4.00 25.99
N PRO A 27 -8.68 -3.23 26.58
CA PRO A 27 -10.06 -3.67 26.77
C PRO A 27 -10.71 -4.09 25.43
N PRO A 28 -11.64 -5.06 25.40
CA PRO A 28 -12.25 -5.57 24.17
C PRO A 28 -12.78 -4.48 23.23
N ALA A 29 -13.37 -3.41 23.77
CA ALA A 29 -13.92 -2.28 23.00
C ALA A 29 -12.88 -1.49 22.19
N LEU A 30 -11.58 -1.59 22.52
CA LEU A 30 -10.49 -0.89 21.86
C LEU A 30 -9.65 -1.78 20.95
N GLN A 31 -9.78 -3.11 21.05
CA GLN A 31 -8.97 -4.06 20.29
C GLN A 31 -9.14 -3.89 18.77
N HIS A 32 -10.37 -3.65 18.29
CA HIS A 32 -10.60 -3.37 16.88
C HIS A 32 -9.82 -2.13 16.40
N ARG A 33 -9.77 -1.06 17.20
CA ARG A 33 -9.04 0.17 16.85
C ARG A 33 -7.53 -0.07 16.77
N ALA A 34 -6.97 -0.92 17.64
CA ALA A 34 -5.56 -1.31 17.56
C ALA A 34 -5.24 -2.08 16.27
N ARG A 35 -6.10 -3.03 15.87
CA ARG A 35 -5.97 -3.74 14.59
C ARG A 35 -6.04 -2.78 13.39
N VAL A 36 -6.97 -1.82 13.42
CA VAL A 36 -7.06 -0.79 12.37
C VAL A 36 -5.79 0.05 12.32
N GLY A 37 -5.28 0.51 13.46
CA GLY A 37 -4.04 1.27 13.54
C GLY A 37 -2.84 0.52 12.98
N ALA A 38 -2.67 -0.76 13.35
CA ALA A 38 -1.60 -1.60 12.82
C ALA A 38 -1.72 -1.76 11.29
N ASN A 39 -2.94 -1.99 10.78
CA ASN A 39 -3.18 -2.08 9.34
C ASN A 39 -2.84 -0.77 8.60
N LEU A 40 -3.24 0.38 9.15
CA LEU A 40 -2.91 1.70 8.58
C LEU A 40 -1.40 1.92 8.52
N ALA A 41 -0.67 1.59 9.60
CA ALA A 41 0.79 1.69 9.62
C ALA A 41 1.43 0.84 8.51
N ARG A 42 0.93 -0.37 8.27
CA ARG A 42 1.39 -1.23 7.17
C ARG A 42 1.05 -0.71 5.79
N ILE A 43 -0.12 -0.08 5.60
CA ILE A 43 -0.48 0.58 4.34
C ILE A 43 0.50 1.71 4.05
N VAL A 44 0.71 2.62 5.00
CA VAL A 44 1.62 3.75 4.84
C VAL A 44 3.06 3.28 4.63
N ARG A 45 3.47 2.17 5.27
CA ARG A 45 4.79 1.57 5.01
C ARG A 45 4.95 1.20 3.53
N ARG A 46 3.98 0.47 2.97
CA ARG A 46 4.00 0.09 1.55
C ARG A 46 3.93 1.31 0.64
N GLU A 47 3.20 2.35 1.01
CA GLU A 47 3.17 3.60 0.25
C GLU A 47 4.56 4.25 0.20
N VAL A 48 5.29 4.27 1.32
CA VAL A 48 6.66 4.79 1.37
C VAL A 48 7.61 3.94 0.51
N GLU A 49 7.46 2.61 0.52
CA GLU A 49 8.35 1.69 -0.19
C GLU A 49 8.05 1.59 -1.69
N LEU A 50 6.78 1.57 -2.07
CA LEU A 50 6.32 1.25 -3.43
C LEU A 50 5.76 2.48 -4.17
N GLY A 51 5.23 3.47 -3.45
CA GLY A 51 4.54 4.63 -4.03
C GLY A 51 5.37 5.41 -5.05
N PRO A 52 6.65 5.74 -4.77
CA PRO A 52 7.49 6.45 -5.76
C PRO A 52 7.64 5.68 -7.08
N GLN A 53 7.83 4.36 -7.01
CA GLN A 53 7.95 3.51 -8.19
C GLN A 53 6.61 3.36 -8.91
N ALA A 54 5.51 3.20 -8.18
CA ALA A 54 4.16 3.12 -8.74
C ALA A 54 3.81 4.40 -9.52
N ALA A 55 4.08 5.57 -8.94
CA ALA A 55 3.82 6.86 -9.57
C ALA A 55 4.67 7.10 -10.84
N GLU A 56 5.93 6.65 -10.84
CA GLU A 56 6.76 6.71 -12.06
C GLU A 56 6.23 5.78 -13.15
N ARG A 57 5.81 4.57 -12.76
CA ARG A 57 5.24 3.61 -13.69
C ARG A 57 3.91 4.08 -14.27
N GLU A 58 3.05 4.68 -13.46
CA GLU A 58 1.80 5.30 -13.92
C GLU A 58 2.07 6.35 -15.00
N ARG A 59 2.99 7.29 -14.75
CA ARG A 59 3.36 8.32 -15.74
C ARG A 59 3.85 7.69 -17.04
N ALA A 60 4.72 6.68 -16.96
CA ALA A 60 5.25 5.99 -18.12
C ALA A 60 4.17 5.22 -18.91
N LEU A 61 3.26 4.54 -18.21
CA LEU A 61 2.15 3.79 -18.83
C LEU A 61 1.19 4.73 -19.55
N LEU A 62 0.76 5.81 -18.89
CA LEU A 62 -0.18 6.76 -19.46
C LEU A 62 0.42 7.55 -20.63
N ALA A 63 1.69 7.92 -20.55
CA ALA A 63 2.39 8.61 -21.65
C ALA A 63 2.58 7.73 -22.90
N ALA A 64 2.53 6.41 -22.76
CA ALA A 64 2.67 5.46 -23.86
C ALA A 64 1.34 5.14 -24.58
N VAL A 65 0.21 5.65 -24.08
CA VAL A 65 -1.11 5.42 -24.68
C VAL A 65 -1.27 6.25 -25.96
N PRO A 66 -1.54 5.64 -27.12
CA PRO A 66 -1.84 6.38 -28.34
C PRO A 66 -3.15 7.17 -28.24
N ASP A 67 -3.18 8.36 -28.86
CA ASP A 67 -4.39 9.19 -28.90
C ASP A 67 -5.58 8.43 -29.50
N GLY A 68 -6.68 8.37 -28.74
CA GLY A 68 -7.92 7.69 -29.14
C GLY A 68 -7.91 6.16 -29.00
N ASP A 69 -6.83 5.54 -28.49
CA ASP A 69 -6.80 4.10 -28.22
C ASP A 69 -7.38 3.80 -26.82
N GLU A 70 -8.70 3.67 -26.76
CA GLU A 70 -9.43 3.32 -25.52
C GLU A 70 -8.98 1.98 -24.92
N HIS A 71 -8.59 1.01 -25.76
CA HIS A 71 -8.17 -0.30 -25.27
C HIS A 71 -6.78 -0.23 -24.62
N ALA A 72 -5.85 0.52 -25.20
CA ALA A 72 -4.56 0.80 -24.58
C ALA A 72 -4.72 1.58 -23.27
N LEU A 73 -5.61 2.59 -23.25
CA LEU A 73 -5.92 3.34 -22.03
C LEU A 73 -6.46 2.44 -20.92
N TRP A 74 -7.43 1.56 -21.24
CA TRP A 74 -7.99 0.62 -20.28
C TRP A 74 -6.92 -0.30 -19.67
N ARG A 75 -6.01 -0.84 -20.50
CA ARG A 75 -4.90 -1.68 -20.01
C ARG A 75 -3.96 -0.89 -19.10
N ALA A 76 -3.62 0.35 -19.47
CA ALA A 76 -2.76 1.21 -18.65
C ALA A 76 -3.40 1.50 -17.28
N LEU A 77 -4.67 1.90 -17.25
CA LEU A 77 -5.40 2.17 -16.01
C LEU A 77 -5.55 0.91 -15.14
N THR A 78 -5.75 -0.26 -15.76
CA THR A 78 -5.79 -1.53 -15.02
C THR A 78 -4.47 -1.79 -14.29
N GLU A 79 -3.33 -1.57 -14.95
CA GLU A 79 -2.01 -1.74 -14.33
C GLU A 79 -1.74 -0.71 -13.23
N VAL A 80 -2.22 0.54 -13.39
CA VAL A 80 -2.15 1.57 -12.34
C VAL A 80 -2.94 1.12 -11.12
N VAL A 81 -4.20 0.71 -11.30
CA VAL A 81 -5.05 0.24 -10.20
C VAL A 81 -4.46 -0.99 -9.52
N ARG A 82 -3.83 -1.91 -10.27
CA ARG A 82 -3.12 -3.05 -9.68
C ARG A 82 -1.98 -2.60 -8.77
N ALA A 83 -1.19 -1.60 -9.19
CA ALA A 83 -0.14 -1.03 -8.35
C ALA A 83 -0.70 -0.37 -7.08
N ASP A 84 -1.80 0.38 -7.19
CA ASP A 84 -2.48 0.99 -6.04
C ASP A 84 -3.02 -0.06 -5.08
N LEU A 85 -3.60 -1.15 -5.60
CA LEU A 85 -4.10 -2.27 -4.81
C LEU A 85 -2.97 -3.03 -4.11
N ALA A 86 -1.80 -3.15 -4.72
CA ALA A 86 -0.64 -3.76 -4.06
C ALA A 86 -0.21 -2.97 -2.81
N ILE A 87 -0.49 -1.66 -2.75
CA ILE A 87 -0.26 -0.82 -1.57
C ILE A 87 -1.44 -0.91 -0.59
N ALA A 88 -2.64 -0.56 -1.05
CA ALA A 88 -3.80 -0.38 -0.18
C ALA A 88 -4.40 -1.71 0.30
N LYS A 89 -4.38 -2.74 -0.55
CA LYS A 89 -5.08 -4.01 -0.32
C LYS A 89 -4.38 -5.20 -0.99
N PRO A 90 -3.18 -5.58 -0.51
CA PRO A 90 -2.41 -6.68 -1.10
C PRO A 90 -3.24 -7.96 -1.26
N GLY A 91 -3.09 -8.63 -2.39
CA GLY A 91 -3.84 -9.83 -2.77
C GLY A 91 -5.02 -9.56 -3.71
N TYR A 92 -5.54 -8.32 -3.75
CA TYR A 92 -6.59 -7.89 -4.68
C TYR A 92 -6.02 -7.36 -6.01
N ASP A 93 -4.73 -7.07 -6.05
CA ASP A 93 -3.95 -6.67 -7.22
C ASP A 93 -3.79 -7.79 -8.28
N ARG A 94 -4.16 -9.02 -7.93
CA ARG A 94 -4.05 -10.22 -8.80
C ARG A 94 -5.39 -10.68 -9.38
N TRP A 95 -6.45 -9.88 -9.30
CA TRP A 95 -7.73 -10.28 -9.86
C TRP A 95 -7.65 -10.35 -11.40
N GLU A 96 -8.09 -11.49 -11.95
CA GLU A 96 -8.01 -11.82 -13.39
C GLU A 96 -9.37 -11.76 -14.12
N GLY A 97 -10.47 -11.46 -13.42
CA GLY A 97 -11.75 -11.22 -14.09
C GLY A 97 -12.84 -12.29 -13.96
N GLU A 98 -12.73 -13.25 -13.03
CA GLU A 98 -13.81 -14.22 -12.76
C GLU A 98 -14.98 -13.61 -11.96
#